data_AF-A0A6G1R4L8-F1
#
_entry.id   AF-A0A6G1R4L8-F1
#
_cell.length_a   1.000
_cell.length_b   1.000
_cell.length_c   1.000
_cell.angle_alpha   90.00
_cell.angle_beta   90.00
_cell.angle_gamma   90.00
#
_symmetry.space_group_name_H-M   'P 1'
#
loop_
_entity.id
_entity.type
_entity.pdbx_description
1 polymer ?
#
loop_
_entity_poly.entity_id
_entity_poly.type
_entity_poly.pdbx_seq_one_letter_code
_entity_poly.pdbx_strand_id
1 'polypeptide(L)'
;KLDTAILEDRDKPYACDICGKRYKNRPGLSYHYAHSHLAEEEGDDKDDSQPPTPVSQRSEEQKSKKGPDGLALPNNYCDFCLGDSKINKKTGQPEELVSCSDCGRSGHPSCLQFTPVMMAAVKTYRWQCIECKC
;
A
#
# COMPACT_ATOMS: atom_id res chain seq x y z
N LYS A 1 35.55 -6.30 29.97
CA LYS A 1 34.57 -5.92 28.92
C LYS A 1 33.30 -6.76 29.15
N LEU A 2 32.50 -6.45 30.18
CA LEU A 2 31.32 -7.24 30.55
C LEU A 2 30.24 -6.31 31.11
N ASP A 3 29.87 -5.26 30.37
CA ASP A 3 28.86 -4.29 30.85
C ASP A 3 27.85 -3.84 29.79
N THR A 4 27.96 -4.29 28.54
CA THR A 4 27.01 -3.88 27.49
C THR A 4 25.76 -4.79 27.45
N ALA A 5 25.91 -6.09 27.75
CA ALA A 5 24.82 -7.05 27.64
C ALA A 5 23.77 -6.95 28.76
N ILE A 6 24.10 -6.39 29.93
CA ILE A 6 23.20 -6.30 31.09
C ILE A 6 22.24 -5.09 30.97
N LEU A 7 22.64 -4.02 30.28
CA LEU A 7 21.80 -2.83 30.10
C LEU A 7 20.71 -3.03 29.04
N GLU A 8 21.01 -3.76 27.96
CA GLU A 8 20.02 -4.09 26.92
C GLU A 8 18.91 -5.02 27.43
N ASP A 9 19.15 -5.71 28.56
CA ASP A 9 18.17 -6.61 29.17
C ASP A 9 16.97 -5.86 29.78
N ARG A 10 17.25 -4.69 30.36
CA ARG A 10 16.25 -3.85 31.05
C ARG A 10 15.50 -2.92 30.10
N ASP A 11 16.07 -2.67 28.92
CA ASP A 11 15.51 -1.75 27.91
C ASP A 11 14.42 -2.41 27.04
N LYS A 12 14.40 -3.75 26.97
CA LYS A 12 13.53 -4.53 26.08
C LYS A 12 12.95 -5.75 26.82
N PRO A 13 11.92 -5.54 27.67
CA PRO A 13 11.35 -6.60 28.50
C PRO A 13 10.52 -7.61 27.70
N TYR A 14 10.21 -7.35 26.43
CA TYR A 14 9.39 -8.23 25.62
C TYR A 14 10.27 -9.06 24.67
N ALA A 15 10.45 -10.35 24.95
CA ALA A 15 11.21 -11.26 24.11
C ALA A 15 10.31 -12.31 23.45
N CYS A 16 10.68 -12.76 22.25
CA CYS A 16 10.04 -13.89 21.60
C CYS A 16 10.53 -15.19 22.20
N ASP A 17 9.63 -16.05 22.64
CA ASP A 17 9.95 -17.40 23.15
C ASP A 17 10.38 -18.39 22.05
N ILE A 18 10.07 -18.12 20.78
CA ILE A 18 10.41 -19.01 19.65
C ILE A 18 11.86 -18.78 19.17
N CYS A 19 12.30 -17.52 19.02
CA CYS A 19 13.66 -17.21 18.54
C CYS A 19 14.49 -16.28 19.44
N GLY A 20 13.98 -15.89 20.60
CA GLY A 20 14.73 -15.08 21.57
C GLY A 20 14.86 -13.60 21.22
N LYS A 21 14.30 -13.11 20.10
CA LYS A 21 14.43 -11.70 19.70
C LYS A 21 13.71 -10.78 20.69
N ARG A 22 14.39 -9.72 21.12
CA ARG A 22 13.93 -8.79 22.15
C ARG A 22 13.46 -7.47 21.57
N TYR A 23 12.36 -6.96 22.11
CA TYR A 23 11.63 -5.81 21.63
C TYR A 23 11.34 -4.85 22.78
N LYS A 24 11.35 -3.55 22.45
CA LYS A 24 11.08 -2.48 23.42
C LYS A 24 9.63 -2.42 23.90
N ASN A 25 8.67 -2.94 23.11
CA ASN A 25 7.23 -2.85 23.42
C ASN A 25 6.45 -4.08 22.92
N ARG A 26 5.32 -4.40 23.59
CA ARG A 26 4.42 -5.51 23.24
C ARG A 26 3.94 -5.51 21.77
N PRO A 27 3.56 -4.37 21.15
CA PRO A 27 3.14 -4.38 19.73
C PRO A 27 4.26 -4.83 18.78
N GLY A 28 5.51 -4.45 19.05
CA GLY A 28 6.66 -4.87 18.25
C GLY A 28 6.90 -6.39 18.34
N LEU A 29 6.71 -6.96 19.53
CA LEU A 29 6.77 -8.41 19.72
C LEU A 29 5.57 -9.11 19.05
N SER A 30 4.36 -8.56 19.14
CA SER A 30 3.16 -9.13 18.51
C SER A 30 3.28 -9.18 16.98
N TYR A 31 3.82 -8.12 16.37
CA TYR A 31 4.10 -8.09 14.93
C TYR A 31 5.11 -9.18 14.55
N HIS A 32 6.15 -9.36 15.37
CA HIS A 32 7.13 -10.40 15.14
C HIS A 32 6.52 -11.82 15.20
N TYR A 33 5.66 -12.11 16.17
CA TYR A 33 4.94 -13.40 16.20
C TYR A 33 4.10 -13.65 14.95
N ALA A 34 3.38 -12.62 14.48
CA ALA A 34 2.47 -12.75 13.34
C ALA A 34 3.18 -13.01 12.00
N HIS A 35 4.46 -12.68 11.89
CA HIS A 35 5.16 -12.64 10.59
C HIS A 35 6.49 -13.39 10.54
N SER A 36 7.04 -13.85 11.66
CA SER A 36 8.39 -14.47 11.69
C SER A 36 8.40 -15.96 12.02
N HIS A 37 7.29 -16.53 12.51
CA HIS A 37 7.22 -17.92 12.99
C HIS A 37 6.10 -18.75 12.38
N LEU A 38 5.52 -18.31 11.26
CA LEU A 38 4.67 -19.17 10.44
C LEU A 38 5.59 -20.18 9.74
N ALA A 39 5.92 -21.24 10.49
CA ALA A 39 6.69 -22.36 10.02
C ALA A 39 6.00 -22.96 8.81
N GLU A 40 6.81 -23.10 7.78
CA GLU A 40 6.57 -23.80 6.54
C GLU A 40 6.31 -25.26 6.92
N GLU A 41 5.06 -25.67 7.01
CA GLU A 41 4.70 -27.08 7.01
C GLU A 41 4.33 -27.42 5.56
N GLU A 42 5.25 -28.13 4.92
CA GLU A 42 5.23 -28.63 3.55
C GLU A 42 3.91 -29.33 3.18
N GLY A 43 3.47 -29.11 1.94
CA GLY A 43 2.35 -29.82 1.33
C GLY A 43 2.16 -29.39 -0.13
N ASP A 44 2.99 -29.94 -1.01
CA ASP A 44 2.82 -29.96 -2.47
C ASP A 44 1.53 -30.70 -2.83
N ASP A 45 0.58 -30.05 -3.53
CA ASP A 45 -0.21 -30.62 -4.63
C ASP A 45 -1.18 -29.57 -5.24
N LYS A 46 -1.32 -29.62 -6.56
CA LYS A 46 -2.02 -28.66 -7.44
C LYS A 46 -3.52 -29.01 -7.54
N ASP A 47 -4.43 -28.02 -7.59
CA ASP A 47 -5.52 -27.88 -8.60
C ASP A 47 -6.56 -26.80 -8.22
N ASP A 48 -7.11 -26.20 -9.27
CA ASP A 48 -8.14 -25.18 -9.45
C ASP A 48 -9.24 -25.02 -8.37
N SER A 49 -9.39 -23.79 -7.82
CA SER A 49 -10.68 -23.10 -7.51
C SER A 49 -10.45 -21.76 -6.78
N GLN A 50 -10.69 -20.64 -7.46
CA GLN A 50 -10.94 -19.30 -6.85
C GLN A 50 -12.46 -19.14 -6.58
N PRO A 51 -12.99 -18.15 -5.80
CA PRO A 51 -12.40 -17.23 -4.81
C PRO A 51 -13.24 -17.13 -3.48
N PRO A 52 -12.84 -16.34 -2.46
CA PRO A 52 -13.09 -14.90 -2.46
C PRO A 52 -11.83 -14.07 -2.10
N THR A 53 -11.58 -13.00 -2.84
CA THR A 53 -10.66 -11.90 -2.48
C THR A 53 -11.51 -10.66 -2.12
N PRO A 54 -11.00 -9.49 -1.68
CA PRO A 54 -9.59 -9.11 -1.41
C PRO A 54 -9.41 -8.25 -0.13
N VAL A 55 -8.28 -8.37 0.58
CA VAL A 55 -7.66 -7.21 1.25
C VAL A 55 -6.18 -7.19 0.93
N SER A 56 -5.87 -6.70 -0.27
CA SER A 56 -4.53 -6.39 -0.70
C SER A 56 -3.94 -5.29 0.19
N GLN A 57 -2.85 -5.64 0.87
CA GLN A 57 -1.57 -4.96 0.73
C GLN A 57 -1.57 -3.46 1.03
N ARG A 58 -1.30 -3.13 2.29
CA ARG A 58 -0.64 -1.89 2.64
C ARG A 58 0.82 -1.99 2.18
N SER A 59 1.10 -1.53 0.98
CA SER A 59 2.44 -1.38 0.43
C SER A 59 2.93 0.02 0.74
N GLU A 60 3.61 0.20 1.88
CA GLU A 60 4.59 1.27 2.03
C GLU A 60 5.81 0.90 1.19
N GLU A 61 5.80 1.25 -0.09
CA GLU A 61 7.00 1.47 -0.91
C GLU A 61 6.58 2.22 -2.19
N GLN A 62 6.67 3.55 -2.15
CA GLN A 62 6.54 4.38 -3.35
C GLN A 62 7.80 4.22 -4.21
N LYS A 63 7.97 3.05 -4.83
CA LYS A 63 8.91 2.88 -5.93
C LYS A 63 8.13 2.93 -7.22
N SER A 64 8.18 4.08 -7.89
CA SER A 64 7.67 4.29 -9.25
C SER A 64 8.15 3.16 -10.15
N LYS A 65 7.28 2.16 -10.39
CA LYS A 65 7.52 1.13 -11.39
C LYS A 65 7.24 1.79 -12.74
N LYS A 66 8.26 2.47 -13.26
CA LYS A 66 8.24 3.02 -14.62
C LYS A 66 8.13 1.83 -15.58
N GLY A 67 7.10 1.82 -16.41
CA GLY A 67 6.95 0.78 -17.43
C GLY A 67 8.12 0.84 -18.43
N PRO A 68 8.32 -0.23 -19.23
CA PRO A 68 9.34 -0.26 -20.27
C PRO A 68 9.20 0.89 -21.29
N ASP A 69 8.00 1.45 -21.43
CA ASP A 69 7.69 2.57 -22.34
C ASP A 69 7.88 3.97 -21.74
N GLY A 70 8.41 4.05 -20.51
CA GLY A 70 8.63 5.34 -19.83
C GLY A 70 7.37 6.02 -19.29
N LEU A 71 6.19 5.40 -19.47
CA LEU A 71 4.92 5.81 -18.87
C LEU A 71 4.79 5.24 -17.46
N ALA A 72 4.23 6.04 -16.54
CA ALA A 72 3.91 5.54 -15.21
C ALA A 72 2.69 4.63 -15.25
N LEU A 73 2.74 3.52 -14.52
CA LEU A 73 1.61 2.62 -14.39
C LEU A 73 0.49 3.34 -13.62
N PRO A 74 -0.73 3.45 -14.17
CA PRO A 74 -1.84 4.10 -13.49
C PRO A 74 -2.21 3.32 -12.23
N ASN A 75 -2.46 4.05 -11.16
CA ASN A 75 -2.85 3.47 -9.90
C ASN A 75 -4.35 3.12 -9.89
N ASN A 76 -4.70 2.00 -9.25
CA ASN A 76 -6.06 1.46 -9.27
C ASN A 76 -6.93 1.99 -8.12
N TYR A 77 -6.40 2.94 -7.33
CA TYR A 77 -7.09 3.56 -6.21
C TYR A 77 -6.91 5.08 -6.23
N CYS A 78 -7.87 5.78 -5.64
CA CYS A 78 -7.84 7.22 -5.42
C CYS A 78 -6.95 7.56 -4.23
N ASP A 79 -5.98 8.46 -4.42
CA ASP A 79 -5.04 8.86 -3.36
C ASP A 79 -5.71 9.62 -2.21
N PHE A 80 -6.87 10.24 -2.44
CA PHE A 80 -7.58 11.03 -1.44
C PHE A 80 -8.54 10.21 -0.58
N CYS A 81 -9.26 9.26 -1.20
CA CYS A 81 -10.30 8.50 -0.51
C CYS A 81 -9.99 7.01 -0.39
N LEU A 82 -8.92 6.51 -1.01
CA LEU A 82 -8.54 5.09 -1.06
C LEU A 82 -9.68 4.19 -1.59
N GLY A 83 -10.53 4.76 -2.45
CA GLY A 83 -11.57 4.07 -3.20
C GLY A 83 -11.10 3.75 -4.61
N ASP A 84 -11.62 2.68 -5.19
CA ASP A 84 -11.37 2.27 -6.56
C ASP A 84 -12.32 2.97 -7.55
N SER A 85 -12.24 2.63 -8.84
CA SER A 85 -13.09 3.21 -9.89
C SER A 85 -14.59 2.87 -9.73
N LYS A 86 -14.94 1.84 -8.96
CA LYS A 86 -16.33 1.43 -8.76
C LYS A 86 -16.95 2.07 -7.53
N ILE A 87 -16.14 2.53 -6.58
CA ILE A 87 -16.61 3.13 -5.33
C ILE A 87 -15.73 4.31 -4.94
N ASN A 88 -16.28 5.51 -5.07
CA ASN A 88 -15.73 6.68 -4.41
C ASN A 88 -16.19 6.73 -2.96
N LYS A 89 -15.27 6.51 -2.01
CA LYS A 89 -15.58 6.53 -0.57
C LYS A 89 -16.03 7.90 -0.03
N LYS A 90 -15.81 8.99 -0.78
CA LYS A 90 -16.23 10.35 -0.39
C LYS A 90 -17.69 10.63 -0.73
N THR A 91 -18.17 10.13 -1.87
CA THR A 91 -19.54 10.38 -2.37
C THR A 91 -20.45 9.16 -2.29
N GLY A 92 -19.87 7.97 -2.11
CA GLY A 92 -20.57 6.68 -2.16
C GLY A 92 -20.98 6.24 -3.56
N GLN A 93 -20.51 6.92 -4.62
CA GLN A 93 -20.91 6.68 -6.00
C GLN A 93 -19.77 6.07 -6.83
N PRO A 94 -20.06 5.31 -7.89
CA PRO A 94 -19.05 4.88 -8.86
C PRO A 94 -18.51 6.09 -9.63
N GLU A 95 -17.19 6.23 -9.66
CA GLU A 95 -16.54 7.33 -10.36
C GLU A 95 -15.20 6.86 -10.91
N GLU A 96 -14.94 7.12 -12.18
CA GLU A 96 -13.71 6.71 -12.85
C GLU A 96 -12.50 7.50 -12.30
N LEU A 97 -11.37 6.81 -12.12
CA LEU A 97 -10.13 7.42 -11.67
C LEU A 97 -9.40 8.11 -12.81
N VAL A 98 -8.96 9.34 -12.57
CA VAL A 98 -8.04 10.06 -13.45
C VAL A 98 -6.62 9.81 -12.96
N SER A 99 -5.76 9.31 -13.84
CA SER A 99 -4.39 8.90 -13.50
C SER A 99 -3.36 9.85 -14.11
N CYS A 100 -2.35 10.24 -13.33
CA CYS A 100 -1.25 11.05 -13.82
C CYS A 100 -0.35 10.23 -14.73
N SER A 101 -0.03 10.77 -15.89
CA SER A 101 0.77 10.07 -16.89
C SER A 101 2.26 9.91 -16.53
N ASP A 102 2.76 10.71 -15.58
CA ASP A 102 4.18 10.75 -15.23
C ASP A 102 4.50 10.10 -13.87
N CYS A 103 3.61 10.21 -12.89
CA CYS A 103 3.79 9.56 -11.58
C CYS A 103 2.82 8.39 -11.33
N GLY A 104 1.79 8.22 -12.15
CA GLY A 104 0.84 7.11 -12.02
C GLY A 104 -0.18 7.29 -10.90
N ARG A 105 -0.08 8.35 -10.09
CA ARG A 105 -1.07 8.64 -9.02
C ARG A 105 -2.44 8.89 -9.63
N SER A 106 -3.46 8.30 -9.00
CA SER A 106 -4.83 8.36 -9.49
C SER A 106 -5.77 8.98 -8.47
N GLY A 107 -6.80 9.66 -8.94
CA GLY A 107 -7.80 10.30 -8.09
C GLY A 107 -9.15 10.42 -8.78
N HIS A 108 -10.22 10.37 -8.01
CA HIS A 108 -11.56 10.69 -8.52
C HIS A 108 -11.64 12.19 -8.85
N PRO A 109 -12.27 12.59 -9.97
CA PRO A 109 -12.49 13.99 -10.30
C PRO A 109 -13.15 14.80 -9.17
N SER A 110 -14.14 14.23 -8.47
CA SER A 110 -14.78 14.87 -7.31
C SER A 110 -13.86 14.97 -6.09
N CYS A 111 -12.92 14.03 -5.92
CA CYS A 111 -11.89 14.09 -4.88
C CYS A 111 -10.84 15.16 -5.20
N LEU A 112 -10.49 15.30 -6.49
CA LEU A 112 -9.60 16.33 -7.04
C LEU A 112 -10.25 17.71 -7.18
N GLN A 113 -11.54 17.84 -6.84
CA GLN A 113 -12.33 19.08 -6.96
C GLN A 113 -12.35 19.66 -8.39
N PHE A 114 -12.41 18.79 -9.40
CA PHE A 114 -12.49 19.25 -10.78
C PHE A 114 -13.85 19.89 -11.09
N THR A 115 -13.79 21.00 -11.82
CA THR A 115 -14.98 21.56 -12.44
C THR A 115 -15.44 20.66 -13.60
N PRO A 116 -16.73 20.69 -14.01
CA PRO A 116 -17.21 19.87 -15.13
C PRO A 116 -16.41 20.05 -16.43
N VAL A 117 -15.89 21.27 -16.66
CA VAL A 117 -15.01 21.56 -17.80
C VAL A 117 -13.68 20.82 -17.68
N MET A 118 -13.06 20.85 -16.51
CA MET A 118 -11.82 20.10 -16.25
C MET A 118 -12.05 18.59 -16.34
N MET A 119 -13.18 18.07 -15.85
CA MET A 119 -13.53 16.64 -15.94
C MET A 119 -13.57 16.13 -17.39
N ALA A 120 -14.13 16.92 -18.32
CA ALA A 120 -14.17 16.56 -19.73
C ALA A 120 -12.79 16.61 -20.38
N ALA A 121 -11.98 17.61 -20.00
CA ALA A 121 -10.70 17.85 -20.61
C ALA A 121 -9.65 16.78 -20.21
N VAL A 122 -9.61 16.35 -18.94
CA VAL A 122 -8.66 15.33 -18.48
C VAL A 122 -8.82 13.96 -19.14
N LYS A 123 -9.97 13.69 -19.79
CA LYS A 123 -10.20 12.46 -20.56
C LYS A 123 -9.67 12.55 -22.00
N THR A 124 -9.44 13.75 -22.53
CA THR A 124 -9.06 13.95 -23.94
C THR A 124 -7.56 14.20 -24.13
N TYR A 125 -6.83 14.55 -23.07
CA TYR A 125 -5.39 14.77 -23.13
C TYR A 125 -4.63 14.00 -22.04
N ARG A 126 -3.32 13.85 -22.27
CA ARG A 126 -2.37 13.25 -21.33
C ARG A 126 -2.26 14.11 -20.05
N TRP A 127 -3.09 13.84 -19.05
CA TRP A 127 -3.13 14.63 -17.81
C TRP A 127 -1.92 14.36 -16.90
N GLN A 128 -1.49 15.43 -16.23
CA GLN A 128 -0.41 15.45 -15.23
C GLN A 128 -0.96 16.03 -13.93
N CYS A 129 -0.60 15.42 -12.78
CA CYS A 129 -0.97 15.96 -11.48
C CYS A 129 -0.22 17.28 -11.22
N ILE A 130 -0.70 18.04 -10.23
CA ILE A 130 -0.13 19.36 -9.88
C ILE A 130 1.37 19.24 -9.56
N GLU A 131 1.78 18.16 -8.89
CA GLU A 131 3.18 17.89 -8.54
C GLU A 131 4.06 17.57 -9.75
N CYS A 132 3.49 17.05 -10.85
CA CYS A 132 4.25 16.76 -12.08
C CYS A 132 4.22 17.90 -13.09
N LYS A 133 3.26 18.82 -12.96
CA LYS A 133 3.12 19.99 -13.83
C LYS A 133 3.97 21.19 -13.36
N CYS A 134 4.30 21.23 -12.07
CA CYS A 134 5.21 22.22 -11.45
C CYS A 134 6.68 21.82 -11.68
#